data_AF-A0A5J6X0T4-F1
#
_entry.id   AF-A0A5J6X0T4-F1
#
_cell.length_a   1.000
_cell.length_b   1.000
_cell.length_c   1.000
_cell.angle_alpha   90.00
_cell.angle_beta   90.00
_cell.angle_gamma   90.00
#
_symmetry.space_group_name_H-M   'P 1'
#
loop_
_entity.id
_entity.type
_entity.pdbx_description
1 polymer ?
#
loop_
_entity_poly.entity_id
_entity_poly.type
_entity_poly.pdbx_seq_one_letter_code
_entity_poly.pdbx_strand_id
1 'polypeptide(L)'
;MKKLTKTLLATTLILGLPLGAYAASEAAATAPATAQSTATPCPMGGPMMDGKGPHHGKRHDRMMRMQNMTPEQMKANLQQRYDKIEDPAKKAEFIKNLDVRSDTMTKHAEVMKEFADANK
;
A
#
# COMPACT_ATOMS: atom_id res chain seq x y z
N MET A 1 -19.13 -38.67 -46.34
CA MET A 1 -19.77 -39.04 -45.05
C MET A 1 -18.97 -40.13 -44.36
N LYS A 2 -18.17 -39.81 -43.33
CA LYS A 2 -17.62 -40.77 -42.36
C LYS A 2 -17.69 -40.13 -40.98
N LYS A 3 -18.01 -40.96 -40.00
CA LYS A 3 -18.83 -40.69 -38.82
C LYS A 3 -18.03 -40.09 -37.66
N LEU A 4 -18.77 -39.39 -36.80
CA LEU A 4 -18.38 -38.81 -35.52
C LEU A 4 -17.70 -39.81 -34.58
N THR A 5 -16.63 -39.37 -33.90
CA THR A 5 -16.28 -39.87 -32.56
C THR A 5 -15.90 -38.68 -31.67
N LYS A 6 -16.93 -38.07 -31.08
CA LYS A 6 -16.81 -37.32 -29.82
C LYS A 6 -16.58 -38.34 -28.70
N THR A 7 -15.73 -38.00 -27.74
CA THR A 7 -15.68 -38.41 -26.31
C THR A 7 -14.29 -38.85 -25.86
N LEU A 8 -13.60 -37.98 -25.12
CA LEU A 8 -13.12 -38.26 -23.76
C LEU A 8 -12.45 -37.01 -23.20
N LEU A 9 -13.30 -36.09 -22.75
CA LEU A 9 -12.98 -35.03 -21.80
C LEU A 9 -13.54 -35.52 -20.46
N ALA A 10 -12.70 -36.05 -19.58
CA ALA A 10 -13.06 -36.48 -18.22
C ALA A 10 -11.75 -36.67 -17.41
N THR A 11 -11.36 -35.69 -16.59
CA THR A 11 -11.58 -35.63 -15.13
C THR A 11 -10.55 -36.38 -14.28
N THR A 12 -9.53 -35.66 -13.81
CA THR A 12 -8.82 -35.87 -12.52
C THR A 12 -8.16 -34.53 -12.14
N LEU A 13 -8.84 -33.48 -11.67
CA LEU A 13 -9.45 -33.30 -10.35
C LEU A 13 -8.81 -34.14 -9.23
N ILE A 14 -7.52 -33.91 -8.96
CA ILE A 14 -6.91 -34.27 -7.67
C ILE A 14 -7.05 -33.05 -6.75
N LEU A 15 -8.22 -32.95 -6.13
CA LEU A 15 -8.39 -32.32 -4.82
C LEU A 15 -7.83 -33.29 -3.78
N GLY A 16 -6.84 -32.84 -3.02
CA GLY A 16 -6.22 -33.62 -1.94
C GLY A 16 -5.42 -32.72 -1.01
N LEU A 17 -6.14 -31.88 -0.25
CA LEU A 17 -5.65 -31.14 0.92
C LEU A 17 -4.94 -32.10 1.91
N PRO A 18 -4.00 -31.56 2.72
CA PRO A 18 -4.44 -31.32 4.09
C PRO A 18 -4.20 -29.87 4.51
N LEU A 19 -5.29 -29.29 5.00
CA LEU A 19 -5.28 -28.18 5.94
C LEU A 19 -4.41 -28.58 7.14
N GLY A 20 -3.16 -28.12 7.14
CA GLY A 20 -2.32 -28.11 8.33
C GLY A 20 -2.78 -26.99 9.25
N ALA A 21 -3.83 -27.26 10.01
CA ALA A 21 -4.23 -26.45 11.16
C ALA A 21 -3.08 -26.45 12.18
N TYR A 22 -2.34 -25.34 12.27
CA TYR A 22 -1.55 -25.06 13.46
C TYR A 22 -2.51 -24.44 14.47
N ALA A 23 -3.10 -25.32 15.29
CA ALA A 23 -3.92 -24.94 16.42
C ALA A 23 -3.05 -24.33 17.54
N ALA A 24 -3.61 -23.29 18.14
CA ALA A 24 -3.27 -22.60 19.37
C ALA A 24 -2.49 -23.40 20.42
N SER A 25 -1.46 -22.76 20.99
CA SER A 25 -1.08 -22.94 22.38
C SER A 25 -1.38 -21.63 23.11
N GLU A 26 -2.17 -21.76 24.18
CA GLU A 26 -2.71 -20.70 25.02
C GLU A 26 -1.66 -20.07 25.96
N ALA A 27 -2.14 -19.08 26.71
CA ALA A 27 -1.68 -18.66 28.03
C ALA A 27 -0.71 -17.47 28.10
N ALA A 28 -1.30 -16.28 27.95
CA ALA A 28 -1.41 -15.24 28.98
C ALA A 28 -0.19 -14.94 29.88
N ALA A 29 0.32 -13.71 29.77
CA ALA A 29 0.59 -12.87 30.94
C ALA A 29 0.49 -11.38 30.58
N THR A 30 -0.37 -10.71 31.33
CA THR A 30 -0.59 -9.27 31.43
C THR A 30 0.68 -8.42 31.54
N ALA A 31 0.74 -7.34 30.76
CA ALA A 31 1.32 -6.08 31.22
C ALA A 31 0.63 -4.91 30.50
N PRO A 32 0.04 -3.93 31.22
CA PRO A 32 -0.32 -2.67 30.59
C PRO A 32 0.99 -1.96 30.30
N ALA A 33 1.41 -1.94 29.02
CA ALA A 33 2.43 -1.01 28.58
C ALA A 33 1.79 0.39 28.63
N THR A 34 1.98 1.05 29.77
CA THR A 34 1.68 2.45 29.98
C THR A 34 2.23 3.25 28.81
N ALA A 35 1.33 3.97 28.17
CA ALA A 35 1.65 5.04 27.25
C ALA A 35 2.67 5.99 27.89
N GLN A 36 3.90 5.95 27.41
CA GLN A 36 4.77 7.11 27.40
C GLN A 36 5.23 7.29 25.97
N SER A 37 4.34 7.92 25.22
CA SER A 37 4.70 8.86 24.18
C SER A 37 5.75 9.81 24.74
N THR A 38 7.03 9.46 24.57
CA THR A 38 8.07 10.48 24.42
C THR A 38 7.80 11.13 23.07
N ALA A 39 6.77 11.98 23.05
CA ALA A 39 6.65 13.04 22.10
C ALA A 39 7.95 13.82 22.24
N THR A 40 8.89 13.55 21.33
CA THR A 40 9.90 14.53 20.96
C THR A 40 9.13 15.84 20.79
N PRO A 41 9.39 16.88 21.59
CA PRO A 41 8.76 18.16 21.36
C PRO A 41 9.28 18.63 20.00
N CYS A 42 8.53 18.39 18.93
CA CYS A 42 8.54 19.28 17.79
C CYS A 42 8.37 20.67 18.41
N PRO A 43 9.35 21.58 18.30
CA PRO A 43 9.27 22.89 18.95
C PRO A 43 8.18 23.72 18.27
N MET A 44 6.93 23.42 18.60
CA MET A 44 5.75 24.21 18.31
C MET A 44 5.56 25.14 19.50
N GLY A 45 6.38 26.18 19.54
CA GLY A 45 6.41 27.11 20.67
C GLY A 45 7.36 28.28 20.44
N GLY A 46 7.18 28.98 19.32
CA GLY A 46 7.80 30.28 19.06
C GLY A 46 6.72 31.26 18.61
N PRO A 47 6.75 32.53 19.05
CA PRO A 47 5.67 33.49 18.83
C PRO A 47 5.40 33.68 17.34
N MET A 48 4.12 33.60 17.00
CA MET A 48 3.53 34.05 15.74
C MET A 48 3.92 35.51 15.51
N MET A 49 4.99 35.75 14.75
CA MET A 49 5.37 37.09 14.31
C MET A 49 5.67 37.04 12.80
N ASP A 50 4.78 37.72 12.09
CA ASP A 50 4.98 38.37 10.80
C ASP A 50 5.31 37.48 9.59
N GLY A 51 4.23 37.12 8.89
CA GLY A 51 4.29 36.58 7.55
C GLY A 51 5.00 37.54 6.59
N LYS A 52 6.17 37.11 6.09
CA LYS A 52 6.64 37.31 4.71
C LYS A 52 8.01 36.65 4.51
N GLY A 53 7.98 35.33 4.26
CA GLY A 53 9.12 34.60 3.73
C GLY A 53 8.75 33.94 2.40
N PRO A 54 9.50 34.15 1.29
CA PRO A 54 9.17 33.62 -0.05
C PRO A 54 9.43 32.10 -0.21
N HIS A 55 9.30 31.31 0.86
CA HIS A 55 9.70 29.90 0.88
C HIS A 55 8.54 28.89 0.95
N HIS A 56 7.29 29.34 1.08
CA HIS A 56 6.13 28.44 1.14
C HIS A 56 5.43 28.18 -0.21
N GLY A 57 5.62 29.04 -1.22
CA GLY A 57 4.96 28.87 -2.54
C GLY A 57 5.39 27.59 -3.27
N LYS A 58 6.69 27.34 -3.40
CA LYS A 58 7.21 26.18 -4.14
C LYS A 58 6.82 24.81 -3.55
N ARG A 59 6.54 24.74 -2.24
CA ARG A 59 6.04 23.52 -1.60
C ARG A 59 4.57 23.31 -1.88
N HIS A 60 3.77 24.39 -1.80
CA HIS A 60 2.35 24.37 -2.13
C HIS A 60 2.12 24.01 -3.61
N ASP A 61 2.86 24.63 -4.53
CA ASP A 61 2.77 24.36 -5.97
C ASP A 61 3.13 22.91 -6.31
N ARG A 62 4.13 22.35 -5.60
CA ARG A 62 4.51 20.94 -5.73
C ARG A 62 3.42 20.01 -5.22
N MET A 63 2.79 20.34 -4.09
CA MET A 63 1.69 19.54 -3.53
C MET A 63 0.47 19.53 -4.45
N MET A 64 0.07 20.70 -4.97
CA MET A 64 -1.01 20.83 -5.96
C MET A 64 -0.71 20.00 -7.21
N ARG A 65 0.52 20.09 -7.73
CA ARG A 65 0.93 19.30 -8.90
C ARG A 65 0.89 17.79 -8.65
N MET A 66 1.21 17.34 -7.44
CA MET A 66 1.15 15.92 -7.09
C MET A 66 -0.29 15.42 -6.97
N GLN A 67 -1.21 16.24 -6.44
CA GLN A 67 -2.64 15.90 -6.38
C GLN A 67 -3.26 15.76 -7.77
N ASN A 68 -2.83 16.60 -8.71
CA ASN A 68 -3.38 16.65 -10.06
C ASN A 68 -2.61 15.80 -11.08
N MET A 69 -1.76 14.88 -10.62
CA MET A 69 -0.97 14.04 -11.52
C MET A 69 -1.85 12.98 -12.19
N THR A 70 -1.81 12.90 -13.51
CA THR A 70 -2.55 11.85 -14.22
C THR A 70 -1.92 10.47 -13.97
N PRO A 71 -2.69 9.37 -14.08
CA PRO A 71 -2.14 8.02 -13.96
C PRO A 71 -0.98 7.74 -14.92
N GLU A 72 -1.05 8.29 -16.14
CA GLU A 72 0.01 8.15 -17.14
C GLU A 72 1.31 8.86 -16.72
N GLN A 73 1.20 10.08 -16.18
CA GLN A 73 2.35 10.81 -15.64
C GLN A 73 2.96 10.09 -14.44
N MET A 74 2.11 9.48 -13.60
CA MET A 74 2.59 8.67 -12.48
C MET A 74 3.35 7.44 -12.97
N LYS A 75 2.82 6.72 -13.96
CA LYS A 75 3.49 5.58 -14.60
C LYS A 75 4.83 5.98 -15.21
N ALA A 76 4.89 7.09 -15.94
CA ALA A 76 6.13 7.60 -16.53
C ALA A 76 7.17 7.93 -15.44
N ASN A 77 6.76 8.56 -14.34
CA ASN A 77 7.65 8.87 -13.22
C ASN A 77 8.18 7.60 -12.51
N LEU A 78 7.34 6.56 -12.36
CA LEU A 78 7.76 5.28 -11.80
C LEU A 78 8.76 4.58 -12.72
N GLN A 79 8.49 4.56 -14.02
CA GLN A 79 9.38 3.98 -15.02
C GLN A 79 10.74 4.68 -15.02
N GLN A 80 10.74 6.02 -15.05
CA GLN A 80 11.99 6.80 -15.01
C GLN A 80 12.82 6.50 -13.76
N ARG A 81 12.19 6.29 -12.61
CA ARG A 81 12.89 5.93 -11.37
C ARG A 81 13.43 4.51 -11.44
N TYR A 82 12.66 3.57 -11.97
CA TYR A 82 13.06 2.18 -12.14
C TYR A 82 14.26 2.03 -13.07
N ASP A 83 14.26 2.75 -14.20
CA ASP A 83 15.33 2.68 -15.21
C ASP A 83 16.66 3.24 -14.69
N LYS A 84 16.62 4.20 -13.76
CA LYS A 84 17.80 4.79 -13.11
C LYS A 84 18.43 3.90 -12.03
N ILE A 85 17.75 2.84 -11.61
CA ILE A 85 18.33 1.88 -10.66
C ILE A 85 19.21 0.95 -11.48
N GLU A 86 20.49 0.82 -11.14
CA GLU A 86 21.40 -0.09 -11.84
C GLU A 86 21.39 -1.49 -11.20
N ASP A 87 21.38 -1.54 -9.87
CA ASP A 87 21.44 -2.77 -9.10
C ASP A 87 20.11 -3.57 -9.19
N PRO A 88 20.15 -4.83 -9.66
CA PRO A 88 18.96 -5.67 -9.78
C PRO A 88 18.29 -5.96 -8.43
N ALA A 89 19.04 -6.06 -7.33
CA ALA A 89 18.44 -6.27 -6.01
C ALA A 89 17.61 -5.05 -5.59
N LYS A 90 18.12 -3.83 -5.85
CA LYS A 90 17.39 -2.58 -5.58
C LYS A 90 16.20 -2.39 -6.52
N LYS A 91 16.24 -2.89 -7.76
CA LYS A 91 15.07 -2.92 -8.64
C LYS A 91 13.96 -3.80 -8.06
N ALA A 92 14.31 -5.01 -7.62
CA ALA A 92 13.36 -5.92 -6.98
C ALA A 92 12.77 -5.32 -5.70
N GLU A 93 13.61 -4.70 -4.87
CA GLU A 93 13.16 -4.01 -3.66
C GLU A 93 12.22 -2.84 -3.99
N PHE A 94 12.53 -2.06 -5.02
CA PHE A 94 11.66 -0.96 -5.48
C PHE A 94 10.27 -1.47 -5.86
N ILE A 95 10.19 -2.56 -6.63
CA ILE A 95 8.90 -3.17 -7.00
C ILE A 95 8.17 -3.70 -5.78
N LYS A 96 8.85 -4.42 -4.88
CA LYS A 96 8.26 -4.93 -3.63
C LYS A 96 7.67 -3.79 -2.78
N ASN A 97 8.39 -2.68 -2.66
CA ASN A 97 7.93 -1.52 -1.90
C ASN A 97 6.72 -0.83 -2.55
N LEU A 98 6.63 -0.83 -3.89
CA LEU A 98 5.44 -0.33 -4.58
C LEU A 98 4.22 -1.21 -4.31
N ASP A 99 4.39 -2.53 -4.33
CA ASP A 99 3.33 -3.52 -4.09
C ASP A 99 2.74 -3.39 -2.67
N VAL A 100 3.61 -3.36 -1.66
CA VAL A 100 3.21 -3.13 -0.25
C VAL A 100 2.47 -1.81 -0.09
N ARG A 101 2.93 -0.76 -0.78
CA ARG A 101 2.27 0.55 -0.73
C ARG A 101 0.91 0.52 -1.39
N SER A 102 0.75 -0.10 -2.56
CA SER A 102 -0.57 -0.20 -3.23
C SER A 102 -1.55 -0.97 -2.37
N ASP A 103 -1.14 -2.09 -1.78
CA ASP A 103 -2.01 -2.89 -0.90
C ASP A 103 -2.51 -2.09 0.30
N THR A 104 -1.61 -1.32 0.93
CA THR A 104 -1.96 -0.46 2.06
C THR A 104 -2.97 0.62 1.64
N MET A 105 -2.77 1.24 0.48
CA MET A 105 -3.69 2.26 -0.04
C MET A 105 -5.05 1.68 -0.41
N THR A 106 -5.08 0.49 -1.00
CA THR A 106 -6.33 -0.22 -1.30
C THR A 106 -7.12 -0.49 -0.03
N LYS A 107 -6.49 -1.04 1.01
CA LYS A 107 -7.14 -1.30 2.31
C LYS A 107 -7.67 -0.01 2.95
N HIS A 108 -6.91 1.08 2.90
CA HIS A 108 -7.38 2.38 3.39
C HIS A 108 -8.61 2.87 2.60
N ALA A 109 -8.57 2.73 1.27
CA ALA A 109 -9.69 3.12 0.41
C ALA A 109 -10.94 2.27 0.69
N GLU A 110 -10.78 0.97 0.94
CA GLU A 110 -11.86 0.07 1.34
C GLU A 110 -12.50 0.51 2.66
N VAL A 111 -11.71 0.75 3.71
CA VAL A 111 -12.22 1.24 5.00
C VAL A 111 -12.97 2.57 4.84
N MET A 112 -12.43 3.51 4.06
CA MET A 112 -13.11 4.79 3.79
C MET A 112 -14.42 4.59 3.05
N LYS A 113 -14.45 3.67 2.08
CA LYS A 113 -15.65 3.36 1.31
C LYS A 113 -16.71 2.72 2.19
N GLU A 114 -16.36 1.72 2.99
CA GLU A 114 -17.27 1.05 3.93
C GLU A 114 -17.88 2.05 4.92
N PHE A 115 -17.06 2.93 5.50
CA PHE A 115 -17.54 3.98 6.38
C PHE A 115 -18.52 4.92 5.66
N ALA A 116 -18.17 5.39 4.45
CA ALA A 116 -19.04 6.27 3.69
C ALA A 116 -20.37 5.57 3.31
N ASP A 117 -20.34 4.31 2.90
CA ASP A 117 -21.53 3.55 2.51
C ASP A 117 -22.44 3.25 3.70
N ALA A 118 -21.90 3.03 4.90
CA ALA A 118 -22.67 2.85 6.13
C ALA A 118 -23.36 4.13 6.65
N ASN A 119 -22.97 5.31 6.14
CA ASN A 119 -23.47 6.61 6.59
C ASN A 119 -24.13 7.43 5.45
N LYS A 120 -24.54 6.76 4.37
CA LYS A 120 -25.32 7.33 3.27
C LYS A 120 -26.82 7.14 3.43
#